data_AF-A0A2K3LN45-F1
#
_entry.id   AF-A0A2K3LN45-F1
#
_cell.length_a   1.000
_cell.length_b   1.000
_cell.length_c   1.000
_cell.angle_alpha   90.00
_cell.angle_beta   90.00
_cell.angle_gamma   90.00
#
_symmetry.space_group_name_H-M   'P 1'
#
loop_
_entity.id
_entity.type
_entity.pdbx_description
1 polymer ?
#
loop_
_entity_poly.entity_id
_entity_poly.type
_entity_poly.pdbx_seq_one_letter_code
_entity_poly.pdbx_strand_id
1 'polypeptide(L)'
;MTIDYMSAQKNDMLMLRYGFSSRVNPWDDLKFSGNARIHLDSFLSVFNISGLPDEYYRNEVLSNAGDTFVDGAVIAAARTLPTWSDRDIPPIPSQERKAVKALQQECKKLLAAYATTSKQDQKLLDASPEARRTLEAAIKYRLHRKLLIEKSILALDIYQEQILF
;
A
#
# COMPACT_ATOMS: atom_id res chain seq x y z
N MET A 1 -14.95 -18.39 13.86
CA MET A 1 -13.51 -18.47 14.12
C MET A 1 -12.79 -18.36 12.78
N THR A 2 -12.16 -17.22 12.50
CA THR A 2 -11.34 -17.01 11.29
C THR A 2 -9.88 -17.25 11.68
N ILE A 3 -9.23 -18.19 11.00
CA ILE A 3 -7.79 -18.44 11.15
C ILE A 3 -7.06 -17.41 10.28
N ASP A 4 -5.97 -16.82 10.78
CA ASP A 4 -5.15 -15.90 10.00
C ASP A 4 -4.34 -16.66 8.95
N TYR A 5 -4.88 -16.71 7.73
CA TYR A 5 -4.19 -17.26 6.56
C TYR A 5 -3.19 -16.26 5.93
N MET A 6 -3.12 -15.02 6.42
CA MET A 6 -2.27 -13.96 5.88
C MET A 6 -0.87 -13.96 6.51
N SER A 7 -0.34 -15.13 6.88
CA SER A 7 1.04 -15.27 7.33
C SER A 7 2.01 -15.05 6.15
N ALA A 8 2.32 -13.78 5.89
CA ALA A 8 3.28 -13.33 4.88
C ALA A 8 2.94 -13.65 3.40
N GLN A 9 1.68 -13.96 3.08
CA GLN A 9 1.27 -14.27 1.71
C GLN A 9 0.75 -13.05 0.94
N LYS A 10 1.33 -12.81 -0.24
CA LYS A 10 0.91 -11.77 -1.20
C LYS A 10 -0.42 -12.11 -1.85
N ASN A 11 -1.14 -11.10 -2.33
CA ASN A 11 -2.42 -11.31 -3.03
C ASN A 11 -2.27 -12.17 -4.30
N ASP A 12 -1.12 -12.12 -4.98
CA ASP A 12 -0.84 -12.95 -6.17
C ASP A 12 -0.88 -14.44 -5.83
N MET A 13 -0.26 -14.78 -4.70
CA MET A 13 -0.16 -16.13 -4.20
C MET A 13 -1.52 -16.62 -3.68
N LEU A 14 -2.27 -15.77 -2.95
CA LEU A 14 -3.63 -16.08 -2.52
C LEU A 14 -4.58 -16.29 -3.70
N MET A 15 -4.45 -15.46 -4.74
CA MET A 15 -5.25 -15.59 -5.95
C MET A 15 -4.93 -16.88 -6.70
N LEU A 16 -3.64 -17.22 -6.87
CA LEU A 16 -3.21 -18.43 -7.59
C LEU A 16 -3.60 -19.72 -6.87
N ARG A 17 -3.52 -19.78 -5.54
CA ARG A 17 -3.77 -21.02 -4.79
C ARG A 17 -5.17 -21.17 -4.24
N TYR A 18 -5.80 -20.06 -3.86
CA TYR A 18 -7.08 -20.08 -3.14
C TYR A 18 -8.19 -19.31 -3.86
N GLY A 19 -7.88 -18.60 -4.95
CA GLY A 19 -8.88 -17.90 -5.76
C GLY A 19 -9.53 -16.72 -5.05
N PHE A 20 -8.83 -16.04 -4.13
CA PHE A 20 -9.30 -14.83 -3.49
C PHE A 20 -8.18 -13.79 -3.32
N SER A 21 -8.56 -12.57 -3.01
CA SER A 21 -7.64 -11.49 -2.66
C SER A 21 -8.26 -10.60 -1.58
N SER A 22 -7.43 -9.91 -0.80
CA SER A 22 -7.89 -8.98 0.22
C SER A 22 -7.39 -7.57 -0.06
N ARG A 23 -8.31 -6.60 0.06
CA ARG A 23 -8.00 -5.17 -0.05
C ARG A 23 -7.04 -4.68 1.05
N VAL A 24 -7.08 -5.31 2.22
CA VAL A 24 -6.35 -4.90 3.42
C VAL A 24 -5.21 -5.86 3.76
N ASN A 25 -4.70 -6.59 2.77
CA ASN A 25 -3.58 -7.51 2.97
C ASN A 25 -2.30 -6.71 3.32
N PRO A 26 -1.72 -6.86 4.53
CA PRO A 26 -0.53 -6.11 4.93
C PRO A 26 0.77 -6.63 4.29
N TRP A 27 0.72 -7.73 3.56
CA TRP A 27 1.88 -8.37 2.93
C TRP A 27 1.89 -8.25 1.41
N ASP A 28 0.93 -7.52 0.83
CA ASP A 28 0.89 -7.34 -0.61
C ASP A 28 2.07 -6.50 -1.10
N ASP A 29 2.46 -6.70 -2.36
CA ASP A 29 3.63 -6.04 -2.93
C ASP A 29 3.37 -5.16 -4.15
N LEU A 30 4.09 -4.04 -4.22
CA LEU A 30 4.23 -3.21 -5.39
C LEU A 30 5.69 -3.24 -5.85
N LYS A 31 5.90 -3.42 -7.15
CA LYS A 31 7.23 -3.46 -7.75
C LYS A 31 7.57 -2.08 -8.31
N PHE A 32 8.49 -1.40 -7.65
CA PHE A 32 9.11 -0.17 -8.13
C PHE A 32 10.38 -0.51 -8.92
N SER A 33 10.54 0.13 -10.06
CA SER A 33 11.68 0.04 -10.97
C SER A 33 12.60 1.27 -10.86
N GLY A 34 12.16 2.32 -10.19
CA GLY A 34 12.94 3.54 -9.98
C GLY A 34 14.00 3.43 -8.88
N ASN A 35 14.97 4.34 -8.93
CA ASN A 35 16.02 4.50 -7.91
C ASN A 35 15.64 5.47 -6.79
N ALA A 36 14.42 6.02 -6.81
CA ALA A 36 13.96 6.92 -5.76
C ALA A 36 13.82 6.14 -4.45
N ARG A 37 14.33 6.70 -3.35
CA ARG A 37 14.20 6.08 -2.02
C ARG A 37 13.82 7.13 -0.99
N ILE A 38 13.01 6.73 -0.01
CA ILE A 38 12.62 7.56 1.13
C ILE A 38 13.20 6.99 2.43
N HIS A 39 13.39 7.83 3.43
CA HIS A 39 13.84 7.39 4.74
C HIS A 39 12.74 6.59 5.44
N LEU A 40 13.03 5.35 5.82
CA LEU A 40 12.03 4.45 6.40
C LEU A 40 11.44 5.02 7.70
N ASP A 41 12.28 5.40 8.65
CA ASP A 41 11.79 5.85 9.96
C ASP A 41 11.02 7.17 9.89
N SER A 42 11.34 8.01 8.90
CA SER A 42 10.62 9.27 8.68
C SER A 42 9.23 9.01 8.11
N PHE A 43 9.11 8.05 7.20
CA PHE A 43 7.81 7.62 6.70
C PHE A 43 6.97 6.97 7.80
N LEU A 44 7.57 6.09 8.59
CA LEU A 44 6.87 5.38 9.67
C LEU A 44 6.41 6.33 10.78
N SER A 45 7.22 7.33 11.15
CA SER A 45 6.87 8.31 12.18
C SER A 45 5.63 9.12 11.82
N VAL A 46 5.49 9.53 10.55
CA VAL A 46 4.31 10.27 10.03
C VAL A 46 3.01 9.50 10.28
N PHE A 47 3.04 8.18 10.18
CA PHE A 47 1.85 7.34 10.37
C PHE A 47 1.73 6.77 11.79
N ASN A 48 2.61 7.16 12.73
CA ASN A 48 2.72 6.54 14.05
C ASN A 48 2.86 5.01 13.98
N ILE A 49 3.55 4.52 12.94
CA ILE A 49 3.89 3.11 12.77
C ILE A 49 5.30 2.93 13.31
N SER A 50 5.55 1.82 13.99
CA SER A 50 6.88 1.47 14.48
C SER A 50 7.09 -0.03 14.40
N GLY A 51 8.33 -0.47 14.23
CA GLY A 51 8.67 -1.88 14.21
C GLY A 51 9.71 -2.23 13.15
N LEU A 52 9.93 -3.54 12.99
CA LEU A 52 10.84 -4.08 11.99
C LEU A 52 10.09 -4.30 10.66
N PRO A 53 10.77 -4.43 9.52
CA PRO A 53 10.13 -4.69 8.23
C PRO A 53 9.15 -5.87 8.24
N ASP A 54 9.48 -6.90 9.03
CA ASP A 54 8.66 -8.10 9.20
C ASP A 54 7.50 -7.89 10.17
N GLU A 55 7.58 -6.93 11.08
CA GLU A 55 6.60 -6.70 12.14
C GLU A 55 6.37 -5.20 12.37
N TYR A 56 5.34 -4.67 11.72
CA TYR A 56 4.90 -3.30 11.91
C TYR A 56 3.72 -3.24 12.88
N TYR A 57 3.82 -2.33 13.84
CA TYR A 57 2.80 -2.08 14.85
C TYR A 57 2.34 -0.62 14.75
N ARG A 58 1.03 -0.41 14.77
CA ARG A 58 0.46 0.92 14.89
C ARG A 58 0.50 1.34 16.35
N ASN A 59 1.13 2.47 16.64
CA ASN A 59 1.21 2.99 18.00
C ASN A 59 -0.09 3.73 18.35
N GLU A 60 -1.01 3.03 19.00
CA GLU A 60 -2.32 3.57 19.38
C GLU A 60 -2.22 4.74 20.38
N VAL A 61 -1.16 4.78 21.20
CA VAL A 61 -0.93 5.83 22.20
C VAL A 61 -0.58 7.18 21.55
N LEU A 62 0.13 7.14 20.42
CA LEU A 62 0.52 8.34 19.67
C LEU A 62 -0.49 8.72 18.58
N SER A 63 -1.34 7.78 18.14
CA SER A 63 -2.41 8.09 17.20
C SER A 63 -3.59 8.71 17.93
N ASN A 64 -4.02 9.90 17.49
CA ASN A 64 -5.26 10.50 17.99
C ASN A 64 -6.41 9.48 17.83
N ALA A 65 -7.17 9.27 18.91
CA ALA A 65 -8.28 8.32 18.96
C ALA A 65 -9.34 8.70 17.90
N GLY A 66 -9.22 8.13 16.70
CA GLY A 66 -10.11 8.42 15.57
C GLY A 66 -9.51 8.21 14.18
N ASP A 67 -8.18 8.25 14.00
CA ASP A 67 -7.58 8.16 12.67
C ASP A 67 -7.65 6.74 12.09
N THR A 68 -8.71 6.41 11.36
CA THR A 68 -8.89 5.08 10.75
C THR A 68 -8.05 4.86 9.48
N PHE A 69 -7.14 5.79 9.15
CA PHE A 69 -6.36 5.77 7.91
C PHE A 69 -5.35 4.62 7.85
N VAL A 70 -4.66 4.35 8.97
CA VAL A 70 -3.66 3.26 9.05
C VAL A 70 -4.38 1.92 9.08
N ASP A 71 -4.38 1.25 7.92
CA ASP A 71 -4.88 -0.11 7.73
C ASP A 71 -3.79 -1.02 7.16
N GLY A 72 -4.13 -2.28 6.88
CA GLY A 72 -3.18 -3.23 6.30
C GLY A 72 -2.59 -2.76 4.97
N ALA A 73 -3.34 -2.00 4.15
CA ALA A 73 -2.81 -1.48 2.89
C ALA A 73 -1.73 -0.40 3.09
N VAL A 74 -1.83 0.43 4.15
CA VAL A 74 -0.77 1.39 4.50
C VAL A 74 0.48 0.67 5.00
N ILE A 75 0.31 -0.41 5.78
CA ILE A 75 1.43 -1.27 6.22
C ILE A 75 2.10 -1.95 5.00
N ALA A 76 1.30 -2.43 4.05
CA ALA A 76 1.81 -2.97 2.78
C ALA A 76 2.55 -1.90 1.97
N ALA A 77 2.06 -0.66 1.94
CA ALA A 77 2.77 0.45 1.32
C ALA A 77 4.13 0.70 2.00
N ALA A 78 4.19 0.75 3.33
CA ALA A 78 5.44 0.91 4.07
C ALA A 78 6.48 -0.17 3.76
N ARG A 79 6.04 -1.43 3.56
CA ARG A 79 6.89 -2.57 3.19
C ARG A 79 7.42 -2.53 1.77
N THR A 80 6.67 -1.90 0.87
CA THR A 80 6.93 -1.99 -0.57
C THR A 80 7.67 -0.78 -1.13
N LEU A 81 7.53 0.36 -0.46
CA LEU A 81 8.22 1.56 -0.87
C LEU A 81 9.73 1.32 -0.79
N PRO A 82 10.48 1.72 -1.83
CA PRO A 82 11.94 1.64 -1.79
C PRO A 82 12.43 2.60 -0.70
N THR A 83 12.97 2.03 0.37
CA THR A 83 13.44 2.80 1.52
C THR A 83 14.93 2.57 1.77
N TRP A 84 15.51 3.47 2.55
CA TRP A 84 16.81 3.29 3.17
C TRP A 84 16.68 3.56 4.67
N SER A 85 17.48 2.85 5.45
CA SER A 85 17.50 2.93 6.92
C SER A 85 18.93 3.06 7.45
N ASP A 86 19.88 3.44 6.59
CA ASP A 86 21.27 3.59 6.98
C ASP A 86 21.37 4.75 7.99
N ARG A 87 21.71 4.37 9.23
CA ARG A 87 21.53 5.15 10.46
C ARG A 87 22.35 6.44 10.56
N ASP A 88 23.16 6.74 9.55
CA ASP A 88 24.15 7.82 9.60
C ASP A 88 23.73 9.09 8.83
N ILE A 89 22.63 9.05 8.06
CA ILE A 89 22.17 10.20 7.28
C ILE A 89 20.77 10.61 7.73
N PRO A 90 20.55 11.84 8.23
CA PRO A 90 19.19 12.29 8.54
C PRO A 90 18.38 12.49 7.24
N PRO A 91 17.05 12.30 7.27
CA PRO A 91 16.19 12.59 6.14
C PRO A 91 16.31 14.06 5.76
N ILE A 92 16.71 14.35 4.52
CA ILE A 92 16.78 15.71 4.00
C ILE A 92 15.43 16.03 3.35
N PRO A 93 14.62 16.98 3.88
CA PRO A 93 13.26 17.24 3.39
C PRO A 93 13.18 17.50 1.88
N SER A 94 14.16 18.21 1.33
CA SER A 94 14.23 18.50 -0.11
C SER A 94 14.45 17.26 -0.98
N GLN A 95 15.28 16.33 -0.51
CA GLN A 95 15.55 15.07 -1.21
C GLN A 95 14.36 14.11 -1.09
N GLU A 96 13.78 14.02 0.11
CA GLU A 96 12.56 13.25 0.38
C GLU A 96 11.40 13.71 -0.51
N ARG A 97 11.12 15.02 -0.57
CA ARG A 97 10.07 15.57 -1.47
C ARG A 97 10.30 15.22 -2.94
N LYS A 98 11.56 15.18 -3.40
CA LYS A 98 11.89 14.79 -4.77
C LYS A 98 11.67 13.28 -4.98
N ALA A 99 12.08 12.46 -4.02
CA ALA A 99 11.89 11.01 -4.05
C ALA A 99 10.39 10.66 -4.03
N VAL A 100 9.62 11.28 -3.16
CA VAL A 100 8.16 11.12 -3.06
C VAL A 100 7.49 11.43 -4.39
N LYS A 101 7.80 12.57 -5.02
CA LYS A 101 7.26 12.91 -6.35
C LYS A 101 7.61 11.86 -7.41
N ALA A 102 8.82 11.33 -7.39
CA ALA A 102 9.24 10.27 -8.31
C ALA A 102 8.45 8.96 -8.07
N LEU A 103 8.26 8.56 -6.82
CA LEU A 103 7.47 7.38 -6.45
C LEU A 103 5.99 7.55 -6.80
N GLN A 104 5.42 8.74 -6.58
CA GLN A 104 4.05 9.05 -6.99
C GLN A 104 3.88 8.98 -8.52
N GLN A 105 4.84 9.48 -9.28
CA GLN A 105 4.82 9.36 -10.74
C GLN A 105 4.88 7.89 -11.18
N GLU A 106 5.67 7.06 -10.50
CA GLU A 106 5.72 5.63 -10.77
C GLU A 106 4.40 4.93 -10.42
N CYS A 107 3.79 5.22 -9.28
CA CYS A 107 2.45 4.74 -8.94
C CYS A 107 1.41 5.13 -10.00
N LYS A 108 1.46 6.37 -10.50
CA LYS A 108 0.58 6.83 -11.59
C LYS A 108 0.82 6.08 -12.89
N LYS A 109 2.08 5.75 -13.23
CA LYS A 109 2.41 4.89 -14.37
C LYS A 109 1.87 3.47 -14.19
N LEU A 110 1.99 2.90 -12.99
CA LEU A 110 1.43 1.58 -12.67
C LEU A 110 -0.10 1.57 -12.82
N LEU A 111 -0.80 2.62 -12.36
CA LEU A 111 -2.24 2.76 -12.56
C LEU A 111 -2.62 2.89 -14.03
N ALA A 112 -1.86 3.68 -14.80
CA ALA A 112 -2.10 3.87 -16.23
C ALA A 112 -1.85 2.60 -17.06
N ALA A 113 -1.06 1.65 -16.57
CA ALA A 113 -0.84 0.36 -17.23
C ALA A 113 -2.09 -0.54 -17.20
N TYR A 114 -3.06 -0.27 -16.32
CA TYR A 114 -4.32 -1.02 -16.30
C TYR A 114 -5.30 -0.49 -17.35
N ALA A 115 -5.96 -1.40 -18.06
CA ALA A 115 -6.97 -1.06 -19.07
C ALA A 115 -8.27 -0.44 -18.49
N THR A 116 -8.55 -0.67 -17.20
CA THR A 116 -9.76 -0.18 -16.52
C THR A 116 -9.42 0.66 -15.30
N THR A 117 -10.36 1.47 -14.82
CA THR A 117 -10.20 2.24 -13.56
C THR A 117 -10.77 1.48 -12.35
N SER A 118 -10.38 1.88 -11.13
CA SER A 118 -10.94 1.33 -9.89
C SER A 118 -12.47 1.46 -9.82
N LYS A 119 -13.01 2.63 -10.21
CA LYS A 119 -14.46 2.88 -10.29
C LYS A 119 -15.17 1.99 -11.32
N GLN A 120 -14.54 1.71 -12.46
CA GLN A 120 -15.11 0.79 -13.46
C GLN A 120 -15.14 -0.64 -12.93
N ASP A 121 -14.08 -1.08 -12.26
CA ASP A 121 -14.01 -2.42 -11.68
C ASP A 121 -15.03 -2.61 -10.55
N GLN A 122 -15.24 -1.59 -9.72
CA GLN A 122 -16.31 -1.60 -8.72
C GLN A 122 -17.69 -1.72 -9.36
N LYS A 123 -17.97 -0.91 -10.39
CA LYS A 123 -19.23 -1.00 -11.14
C LYS A 123 -19.45 -2.38 -11.77
N LEU A 124 -18.39 -3.03 -12.27
CA LEU A 124 -18.48 -4.37 -12.84
C LEU A 124 -18.83 -5.43 -11.79
N LEU A 125 -18.29 -5.28 -10.57
CA LEU A 125 -18.66 -6.14 -9.43
C LEU A 125 -20.11 -5.92 -9.02
N ASP A 126 -20.54 -4.66 -8.90
CA ASP A 126 -21.88 -4.31 -8.45
C ASP A 126 -22.96 -4.70 -9.49
N ALA A 127 -22.65 -4.61 -10.78
CA ALA A 127 -23.57 -4.93 -11.88
C ALA A 127 -23.71 -6.44 -12.16
N SER A 128 -22.82 -7.28 -11.63
CA SER A 128 -22.77 -8.71 -11.94
C SER A 128 -22.98 -9.59 -10.71
N PRO A 129 -24.15 -9.53 -10.03
CA PRO A 129 -24.41 -10.33 -8.83
C PRO A 129 -24.41 -11.86 -9.09
N GLU A 130 -24.64 -12.28 -10.33
CA GLU A 130 -24.66 -13.69 -10.78
C GLU A 130 -23.34 -14.12 -11.44
N ALA A 131 -22.27 -13.32 -11.34
CA ALA A 131 -20.98 -13.65 -11.93
C ALA A 131 -20.45 -15.00 -11.41
N ARG A 132 -19.77 -15.75 -12.30
CA ARG A 132 -19.01 -16.94 -11.88
C ARG A 132 -17.98 -16.52 -10.83
N ARG A 133 -17.86 -17.29 -9.74
CA ARG A 133 -16.91 -17.01 -8.63
C ARG A 133 -15.48 -16.70 -9.09
N THR A 134 -15.03 -17.34 -10.17
CA THR A 134 -13.71 -17.10 -10.76
C THR A 134 -13.56 -15.72 -11.41
N LEU A 135 -14.60 -15.24 -12.08
CA LEU A 135 -14.64 -13.91 -12.70
C LEU A 135 -14.69 -12.83 -11.61
N GLU A 136 -15.51 -13.03 -10.58
CA GLU A 136 -15.59 -12.14 -9.42
C GLU A 136 -14.22 -12.01 -8.72
N ALA A 137 -13.56 -13.13 -8.46
CA ALA A 137 -12.24 -13.15 -7.84
C ALA A 137 -11.17 -12.41 -8.66
N ALA A 138 -11.17 -12.60 -9.99
CA ALA A 138 -10.25 -11.91 -10.89
C ALA A 138 -10.48 -10.39 -10.91
N ILE A 139 -11.75 -9.94 -10.93
CA ILE A 139 -12.08 -8.51 -10.88
C ILE A 139 -11.69 -7.92 -9.52
N LYS A 140 -11.98 -8.61 -8.41
CA LYS A 140 -11.56 -8.20 -7.06
C LYS A 140 -10.05 -8.08 -6.94
N TYR A 141 -9.30 -9.06 -7.45
CA TYR A 141 -7.84 -9.03 -7.43
C TYR A 141 -7.29 -7.82 -8.18
N ARG A 142 -7.80 -7.56 -9.40
CA ARG A 142 -7.43 -6.37 -10.18
C ARG A 142 -7.79 -5.07 -9.45
N LEU A 143 -8.98 -4.99 -8.84
CA LEU A 143 -9.45 -3.84 -8.08
C LEU A 143 -8.57 -3.60 -6.84
N HIS A 144 -8.28 -4.64 -6.06
CA HIS A 144 -7.49 -4.54 -4.84
C HIS A 144 -6.07 -4.04 -5.13
N ARG A 145 -5.44 -4.51 -6.22
CA ARG A 145 -4.15 -3.99 -6.69
C ARG A 145 -4.20 -2.49 -6.98
N LYS A 146 -5.24 -1.99 -7.64
CA LYS A 146 -5.40 -0.55 -7.91
C LYS A 146 -5.63 0.25 -6.65
N LEU A 147 -6.46 -0.25 -5.74
CA LEU A 147 -6.73 0.38 -4.45
C LEU A 147 -5.46 0.47 -3.60
N LEU A 148 -4.58 -0.53 -3.65
CA LEU A 148 -3.28 -0.49 -2.99
C LEU A 148 -2.44 0.65 -3.57
N ILE A 149 -2.33 0.77 -4.90
CA ILE A 149 -1.55 1.84 -5.53
C ILE A 149 -2.14 3.22 -5.21
N GLU A 150 -3.46 3.39 -5.28
CA GLU A 150 -4.13 4.64 -4.90
C GLU A 150 -3.86 5.00 -3.43
N LYS A 151 -3.90 4.02 -2.52
CA LYS A 151 -3.54 4.22 -1.11
C LYS A 151 -2.07 4.57 -0.92
N SER A 152 -1.16 3.95 -1.66
CA SER A 152 0.27 4.31 -1.63
C SER A 152 0.48 5.74 -2.10
N ILE A 153 -0.25 6.22 -3.12
CA ILE A 153 -0.19 7.63 -3.54
C ILE A 153 -0.67 8.55 -2.41
N LEU A 154 -1.81 8.24 -1.78
CA LEU A 154 -2.35 9.03 -0.68
C LEU A 154 -1.41 9.06 0.54
N ALA A 155 -0.80 7.92 0.88
CA ALA A 155 0.20 7.86 1.95
C ALA A 155 1.44 8.70 1.61
N LEU A 156 1.89 8.67 0.35
CA LEU A 156 2.97 9.53 -0.12
C LEU A 156 2.60 11.02 -0.11
N ASP A 157 1.36 11.39 -0.44
CA ASP A 157 0.87 12.77 -0.34
C ASP A 157 0.88 13.26 1.12
N ILE A 158 0.34 12.48 2.05
CA ILE A 158 0.34 12.80 3.49
C ILE A 158 1.79 12.92 4.00
N TYR A 159 2.66 11.98 3.62
CA TYR A 159 4.07 12.05 3.95
C TYR A 159 4.70 13.34 3.40
N GLN A 160 4.42 13.72 2.15
CA GLN A 160 4.95 14.95 1.56
C GLN A 160 4.54 16.21 2.32
N GLU A 161 3.28 16.25 2.79
CA GLU A 161 2.73 17.36 3.58
C GLU A 161 3.34 17.41 4.98
N GLN A 162 3.63 16.26 5.59
CA GLN A 162 4.08 16.12 6.97
C GLN A 162 5.60 15.96 7.16
N ILE A 163 6.40 15.92 6.08
CA ILE A 163 7.89 15.84 6.07
C ILE A 163 8.61 16.93 6.92
N LEU A 164 7.89 17.91 7.47
CA LEU A 164 8.44 19.02 8.27
C LEU A 164 8.42 18.78 9.79
N PHE A 165 7.97 17.62 10.28
CA PHE A 165 8.09 17.23 11.69
C PHE A 165 9.23 16.24 11.91
#